data_AF-A0A944T9J2-F1
#
_entry.id   AF-A0A944T9J2-F1
#
_cell.length_a   1.000
_cell.length_b   1.000
_cell.length_c   1.000
_cell.angle_alpha   90.00
_cell.angle_beta   90.00
_cell.angle_gamma   90.00
#
_symmetry.space_group_name_H-M   'P 1'
#
loop_
_entity.id
_entity.type
_entity.pdbx_description
1 polymer ?
#
loop_
_entity_poly.entity_id
_entity_poly.type
_entity_poly.pdbx_seq_one_letter_code
_entity_poly.pdbx_strand_id
1 'polypeptide(L)'
;MSCFALALVPVLGISFAAALGAQAAAGTAAEETIATEKIISAYNCGAFPNVAWWLNDSAKVVGMVNKRYKGDWDKYIASWNRYGGALQRSLENGEARLIKSQNRTLKGPTLAVHVTMVKKRVVVLKCLRDAQNSNNSLESLETAAGGDDANNQPRARPVAGKCDPLPQADWWSKTPTAVKSAVAKRYNGDWDKYIKRWKTHHASMKRSSENGRARVVKSRGITLRGKTLESHVGKIEKRIEVLECMQANAEAGNTGDGSGEASLETASGAPTRAVISGDQMEIEVEAECSGGQASFKLTNVGDRWPRLGEINIHRIDTKGLLVKRRLRMRGSQQMTFRIPRNKQQGIAGVGIFVSPSWFPRKFEYDAVANCVGE
;
A
#
# COMPACT_ATOMS: atom_id res chain seq x y z
N MET A 1 23.47 56.31 62.18
CA MET A 1 24.78 55.72 62.54
C MET A 1 24.82 54.37 61.87
N SER A 2 25.47 54.28 60.71
CA SER A 2 26.82 53.70 60.57
C SER A 2 26.74 52.17 60.44
N CYS A 3 27.40 51.45 59.54
CA CYS A 3 28.28 51.73 58.40
C CYS A 3 28.87 50.34 58.03
N PHE A 4 28.99 50.01 56.73
CA PHE A 4 30.02 49.12 56.12
C PHE A 4 30.13 47.63 56.60
N ALA A 5 30.71 46.66 55.90
CA ALA A 5 31.35 46.45 54.59
C ALA A 5 31.44 44.90 54.40
N LEU A 6 31.21 44.35 53.20
CA LEU A 6 32.24 43.79 52.29
C LEU A 6 33.25 42.79 52.91
N ALA A 7 33.20 41.52 52.47
CA ALA A 7 34.15 40.95 51.47
C ALA A 7 34.50 39.45 51.69
N LEU A 8 34.85 38.83 50.55
CA LEU A 8 35.80 37.72 50.33
C LEU A 8 35.33 36.26 50.27
N VAL A 9 35.53 35.71 49.06
CA VAL A 9 35.70 34.30 48.65
C VAL A 9 37.19 33.92 48.81
N PRO A 10 37.56 32.65 49.15
CA PRO A 10 38.27 31.80 48.17
C PRO A 10 37.90 30.28 48.26
N VAL A 11 37.66 29.61 47.12
CA VAL A 11 38.54 28.66 46.38
C VAL A 11 38.72 27.26 47.00
N LEU A 12 38.33 26.23 46.23
CA LEU A 12 38.91 24.90 45.98
C LEU A 12 37.75 24.01 45.47
N GLY A 13 37.73 23.45 44.27
CA GLY A 13 38.81 22.81 43.54
C GLY A 13 38.55 21.30 43.50
N ILE A 14 37.58 20.84 42.70
CA ILE A 14 37.48 19.43 42.27
C ILE A 14 37.04 19.40 40.81
N SER A 15 38.02 19.22 39.93
CA SER A 15 37.81 18.59 38.62
C SER A 15 38.16 17.11 38.78
N PHE A 16 37.28 16.21 38.33
CA PHE A 16 37.63 15.14 37.37
C PHE A 16 36.40 14.31 36.97
N ALA A 17 36.42 13.96 35.68
CA ALA A 17 35.88 12.74 35.07
C ALA A 17 34.37 12.67 34.76
N ALA A 18 34.06 13.04 33.51
CA ALA A 18 33.40 12.19 32.52
C ALA A 18 32.29 11.23 32.99
N ALA A 19 31.04 11.61 32.70
CA ALA A 19 30.00 10.67 32.33
C ALA A 19 29.50 11.03 30.92
N LEU A 20 30.13 10.40 29.92
CA LEU A 20 29.52 10.23 28.61
C LEU A 20 28.20 9.47 28.75
N GLY A 21 27.19 9.89 27.99
CA GLY A 21 26.18 8.98 27.47
C GLY A 21 24.79 9.07 28.10
N ALA A 22 24.04 10.12 27.77
CA ALA A 22 22.57 10.04 27.66
C ALA A 22 22.00 11.26 26.91
N GLN A 23 22.38 11.45 25.65
CA GLN A 23 21.72 12.42 24.77
C GLN A 23 21.60 11.83 23.35
N ALA A 24 20.64 10.93 23.20
CA ALA A 24 20.23 10.40 21.90
C ALA A 24 18.77 9.90 21.98
N ALA A 25 17.84 10.75 22.41
CA ALA A 25 16.40 10.47 22.31
C ALA A 25 15.49 11.72 22.26
N ALA A 26 16.04 12.93 22.43
CA ALA A 26 15.25 14.17 22.45
C ALA A 26 15.19 14.90 21.10
N GLY A 27 16.17 14.69 20.21
CA GLY A 27 16.24 15.38 18.91
C GLY A 27 15.20 14.92 17.90
N THR A 28 14.97 13.60 17.81
CA THR A 28 14.09 13.01 16.79
C THR A 28 12.60 13.35 17.02
N ALA A 29 12.15 13.41 18.28
CA ALA A 29 10.77 13.74 18.59
C ALA A 29 10.44 15.22 18.31
N ALA A 30 11.40 16.12 18.55
CA ALA A 30 11.22 17.56 18.30
C ALA A 30 11.26 17.87 16.79
N GLU A 31 12.17 17.27 16.03
CA GLU A 31 12.25 17.46 14.57
C GLU A 31 11.03 16.89 13.83
N GLU A 32 10.51 15.73 14.24
CA GLU A 32 9.31 15.13 13.64
C GLU A 32 8.06 16.00 13.88
N THR A 33 7.95 16.64 15.06
CA THR A 33 6.87 17.58 15.35
C THR A 33 6.95 18.86 14.53
N ILE A 34 8.15 19.45 14.39
CA ILE A 34 8.36 20.70 13.65
C ILE A 34 8.15 20.47 12.14
N ALA A 35 8.62 19.34 11.59
CA ALA A 35 8.38 18.98 10.19
C ALA A 35 6.88 18.77 9.92
N THR A 36 6.17 18.06 10.81
CA THR A 36 4.72 17.84 10.68
C THR A 36 3.93 19.15 10.75
N GLU A 37 4.31 20.07 11.62
CA GLU A 37 3.63 21.36 11.81
C GLU A 37 3.87 22.32 10.63
N LYS A 38 5.10 22.36 10.10
CA LYS A 38 5.47 23.17 8.93
C LYS A 38 4.77 22.71 7.64
N ILE A 39 4.46 21.42 7.55
CA ILE A 39 3.79 20.79 6.40
C ILE A 39 2.27 21.07 6.40
N ILE A 40 1.62 21.02 7.57
CA ILE A 40 0.20 21.39 7.70
C ILE A 40 0.00 22.86 7.33
N SER A 41 1.04 23.70 7.48
CA SER A 41 1.00 25.10 7.05
C SER A 41 0.92 25.27 5.52
N ALA A 42 1.55 24.39 4.73
CA ALA A 42 1.53 24.47 3.26
C ALA A 42 0.18 24.05 2.64
N TYR A 43 -0.49 23.07 3.25
CA TYR A 43 -1.88 22.71 2.95
C TYR A 43 -2.80 23.35 3.98
N ASN A 44 -3.29 24.55 3.70
CA ASN A 44 -4.15 25.31 4.62
C ASN A 44 -5.53 24.63 4.78
N CYS A 45 -5.58 23.50 5.48
CA CYS A 45 -6.70 22.55 5.54
C CYS A 45 -7.92 23.03 6.33
N GLY A 46 -7.88 24.27 6.81
CA GLY A 46 -8.86 24.84 7.71
C GLY A 46 -8.77 24.26 9.12
N ALA A 47 -9.33 24.99 10.08
CA ALA A 47 -9.40 24.52 11.46
C ALA A 47 -10.44 23.40 11.61
N PHE A 48 -10.15 22.44 12.49
CA PHE A 48 -11.18 21.49 12.92
C PHE A 48 -12.36 22.23 13.58
N PRO A 49 -13.60 21.73 13.44
CA PRO A 49 -14.73 22.21 14.21
C PRO A 49 -14.43 22.14 15.70
N ASN A 50 -14.74 23.22 16.43
CA ASN A 50 -14.54 23.27 17.87
C ASN A 50 -15.62 22.46 18.59
N VAL A 51 -15.33 21.19 18.85
CA VAL A 51 -16.17 20.29 19.64
C VAL A 51 -15.34 19.79 20.82
N ALA A 52 -15.73 20.17 22.05
CA ALA A 52 -14.89 20.05 23.24
C ALA A 52 -14.35 18.64 23.53
N TRP A 53 -15.10 17.60 23.18
CA TRP A 53 -14.71 16.21 23.42
C TRP A 53 -14.02 15.52 22.23
N TRP A 54 -13.65 16.30 21.21
CA TRP A 54 -12.90 15.81 20.05
C TRP A 54 -11.44 16.27 20.13
N LEU A 55 -10.56 15.46 19.54
CA LEU A 55 -9.20 15.89 19.26
C LEU A 55 -9.22 16.84 18.06
N ASN A 56 -9.10 18.15 18.30
CA ASN A 56 -9.27 19.20 17.28
C ASN A 56 -7.94 19.81 16.79
N ASP A 57 -6.82 19.31 17.29
CA ASP A 57 -5.49 19.76 16.88
C ASP A 57 -4.98 18.90 15.71
N SER A 58 -4.57 19.55 14.62
CA SER A 58 -4.16 18.87 13.39
C SER A 58 -2.91 18.02 13.57
N ALA A 59 -1.89 18.52 14.26
CA ALA A 59 -0.65 17.77 14.48
C ALA A 59 -0.91 16.53 15.36
N LYS A 60 -1.70 16.68 16.43
CA LYS A 60 -2.09 15.54 17.29
C LYS A 60 -2.95 14.53 16.54
N VAL A 61 -3.81 14.97 15.61
CA VAL A 61 -4.57 14.06 14.76
C VAL A 61 -3.64 13.27 13.84
N VAL A 62 -2.68 13.92 13.18
CA VAL A 62 -1.67 13.24 12.34
C VAL A 62 -0.91 12.19 13.15
N GLY A 63 -0.34 12.58 14.29
CA GLY A 63 0.37 11.64 15.18
C GLY A 63 -0.50 10.48 15.65
N MET A 64 -1.77 10.73 15.97
CA MET A 64 -2.72 9.68 16.35
C MET A 64 -3.02 8.71 15.20
N VAL A 65 -3.17 9.20 13.97
CA VAL A 65 -3.40 8.35 12.79
C VAL A 65 -2.16 7.50 12.51
N ASN A 66 -0.97 8.09 12.54
CA ASN A 66 0.29 7.36 12.36
C ASN A 66 0.46 6.28 13.43
N LYS A 67 0.22 6.60 14.71
CA LYS A 67 0.38 5.65 15.82
C LYS A 67 -0.70 4.56 15.86
N ARG A 68 -1.98 4.94 15.78
CA ARG A 68 -3.12 4.02 16.02
C ARG A 68 -3.61 3.34 14.75
N TYR A 69 -3.52 4.04 13.63
CA TYR A 69 -3.98 3.56 12.33
C TYR A 69 -2.83 3.20 11.39
N LYS A 70 -1.56 3.32 11.82
CA LYS A 70 -0.37 3.00 11.02
C LYS A 70 -0.31 3.79 9.71
N GLY A 71 -0.73 5.06 9.77
CA GLY A 71 -0.80 5.94 8.60
C GLY A 71 -2.00 5.66 7.67
N ASP A 72 -2.89 4.73 8.03
CA ASP A 72 -4.10 4.43 7.25
C ASP A 72 -5.19 5.49 7.48
N TRP A 73 -4.98 6.64 6.81
CA TRP A 73 -5.90 7.78 6.82
C TRP A 73 -7.29 7.42 6.31
N ASP A 74 -7.39 6.58 5.28
CA ASP A 74 -8.67 6.20 4.69
C ASP A 74 -9.51 5.37 5.68
N LYS A 75 -8.89 4.45 6.44
CA LYS A 75 -9.58 3.72 7.51
C LYS A 75 -10.05 4.62 8.63
N TYR A 76 -9.24 5.61 9.02
CA TYR A 76 -9.63 6.58 10.04
C TYR A 76 -10.80 7.46 9.55
N ILE A 77 -10.72 8.01 8.34
CA ILE A 77 -11.80 8.79 7.70
C ILE A 77 -13.07 7.94 7.54
N ALA A 78 -12.94 6.66 7.16
CA ALA A 78 -14.07 5.74 7.05
C ALA A 78 -14.79 5.54 8.39
N SER A 79 -14.07 5.54 9.52
CA SER A 79 -14.69 5.46 10.85
C SER A 79 -15.55 6.70 11.15
N TRP A 80 -15.08 7.89 10.80
CA TRP A 80 -15.84 9.14 10.93
C TRP A 80 -17.05 9.20 10.00
N ASN A 81 -16.91 8.70 8.76
CA ASN A 81 -18.04 8.59 7.84
C ASN A 81 -19.12 7.64 8.36
N ARG A 82 -18.75 6.48 8.91
CA ARG A 82 -19.71 5.56 9.54
C ARG A 82 -20.43 6.20 10.71
N TYR A 83 -19.68 6.90 11.57
CA TYR A 83 -20.25 7.64 12.69
C TYR A 83 -21.22 8.74 12.22
N GLY A 84 -20.81 9.59 11.28
CA GLY A 84 -21.64 10.64 10.70
C GLY A 84 -22.89 10.10 10.01
N GLY A 85 -22.78 9.01 9.25
CA GLY A 85 -23.92 8.36 8.61
C GLY A 85 -24.89 7.72 9.60
N ALA A 86 -24.41 7.22 10.74
CA ALA A 86 -25.27 6.72 11.81
C ALA A 86 -26.03 7.85 12.54
N LEU A 87 -25.42 9.03 12.68
CA LEU A 87 -26.07 10.23 13.23
C LEU A 87 -27.08 10.83 12.25
N GLN A 88 -26.72 10.93 10.96
CA GLN A 88 -27.60 11.43 9.89
C GLN A 88 -28.87 10.58 9.77
N ARG A 89 -28.75 9.24 9.77
CA ARG A 89 -29.91 8.35 9.74
C ARG A 89 -30.84 8.56 10.92
N SER A 90 -30.29 8.70 12.13
CA SER A 90 -31.13 8.98 13.30
C SER A 90 -31.79 10.37 13.22
N LEU A 91 -31.11 11.37 12.67
CA LEU A 91 -31.72 12.68 12.42
C LEU A 91 -32.90 12.58 11.44
N GLU A 92 -32.72 11.86 10.33
CA GLU A 92 -33.75 11.64 9.31
C GLU A 92 -34.96 10.87 9.86
N ASN A 93 -34.70 9.88 10.73
CA ASN A 93 -35.73 9.10 11.40
C ASN A 93 -36.37 9.82 12.61
N GLY A 94 -35.94 11.03 12.97
CA GLY A 94 -36.40 11.73 14.17
C GLY A 94 -35.97 11.08 15.49
N GLU A 95 -35.00 10.16 15.45
CA GLU A 95 -34.47 9.43 16.59
C GLU A 95 -33.46 10.28 17.39
N ALA A 96 -33.40 10.01 18.69
CA ALA A 96 -32.37 10.57 19.56
C ALA A 96 -31.09 9.72 19.53
N ARG A 97 -29.92 10.36 19.66
CA ARG A 97 -28.62 9.69 19.69
C ARG A 97 -27.84 9.99 20.96
N LEU A 98 -27.53 8.94 21.72
CA LEU A 98 -26.63 9.02 22.87
C LEU A 98 -25.17 9.14 22.42
N ILE A 99 -24.53 10.23 22.80
CA ILE A 99 -23.08 10.45 22.69
C ILE A 99 -22.43 9.93 23.97
N LYS A 100 -21.99 8.66 23.94
CA LYS A 100 -21.45 7.94 25.10
C LYS A 100 -20.35 8.71 25.83
N SER A 101 -19.42 9.32 25.10
CA SER A 101 -18.28 10.06 25.67
C SER A 101 -18.68 11.29 26.48
N GLN A 102 -19.90 11.79 26.31
CA GLN A 102 -20.42 12.96 27.00
C GLN A 102 -21.64 12.62 27.87
N ASN A 103 -22.08 11.35 27.86
CA ASN A 103 -23.34 10.92 28.45
C ASN A 103 -24.53 11.84 28.09
N ARG A 104 -24.57 12.32 26.84
CA ARG A 104 -25.57 13.30 26.37
C ARG A 104 -26.35 12.75 25.19
N THR A 105 -27.66 12.96 25.21
CA THR A 105 -28.55 12.56 24.12
C THR A 105 -28.85 13.77 23.23
N LEU A 106 -28.54 13.66 21.94
CA LEU A 106 -28.81 14.68 20.93
C LEU A 106 -30.06 14.31 20.12
N LYS A 107 -30.93 15.28 19.85
CA LYS A 107 -32.14 15.10 19.02
C LYS A 107 -32.46 16.37 18.24
N GLY A 108 -33.07 16.21 17.06
CA GLY A 108 -33.56 17.33 16.25
C GLY A 108 -32.44 18.35 15.93
N PRO A 109 -32.62 19.64 16.23
CA PRO A 109 -31.62 20.67 15.90
C PRO A 109 -30.22 20.40 16.48
N THR A 110 -30.13 19.92 17.72
CA THR A 110 -28.84 19.63 18.37
C THR A 110 -28.08 18.50 17.66
N LEU A 111 -28.82 17.49 17.19
CA LEU A 111 -28.26 16.40 16.38
C LEU A 111 -27.84 16.90 14.99
N ALA A 112 -28.63 17.78 14.36
CA ALA A 112 -28.31 18.38 13.07
C ALA A 112 -27.02 19.21 13.10
N VAL A 113 -26.82 20.01 14.16
CA VAL A 113 -25.58 20.75 14.39
C VAL A 113 -24.40 19.78 14.51
N HIS A 114 -24.55 18.72 15.30
CA HIS A 114 -23.48 17.74 15.50
C HIS A 114 -23.12 16.99 14.21
N VAL A 115 -24.12 16.58 13.41
CA VAL A 115 -23.92 16.00 12.08
C VAL A 115 -23.14 16.96 11.17
N THR A 116 -23.46 18.25 11.20
CA THR A 116 -22.75 19.28 10.44
C THR A 116 -21.29 19.39 10.87
N MET A 117 -21.01 19.36 12.19
CA MET A 117 -19.64 19.35 12.69
C MET A 117 -18.87 18.10 12.26
N VAL A 118 -19.51 16.92 12.24
CA VAL A 118 -18.86 15.69 11.76
C VAL A 118 -18.50 15.80 10.27
N LYS A 119 -19.40 16.36 9.45
CA LYS A 119 -19.14 16.59 8.02
C LYS A 119 -17.97 17.55 7.81
N LYS A 120 -17.93 18.68 8.53
CA LYS A 120 -16.82 19.64 8.50
C LYS A 120 -15.49 18.99 8.91
N ARG A 121 -15.50 18.18 9.97
CA ARG A 121 -14.32 17.42 10.40
C ARG A 121 -13.79 16.48 9.31
N VAL A 122 -14.68 15.74 8.63
CA VAL A 122 -14.28 14.84 7.54
C VAL A 122 -13.62 15.60 6.39
N VAL A 123 -14.05 16.84 6.10
CA VAL A 123 -13.40 17.68 5.08
C VAL A 123 -11.95 17.98 5.46
N VAL A 124 -11.71 18.45 6.69
CA VAL A 124 -10.35 18.74 7.20
C VAL A 124 -9.49 17.47 7.16
N LEU A 125 -10.02 16.32 7.59
CA LEU A 125 -9.28 15.04 7.57
C LEU A 125 -8.85 14.60 6.16
N LYS A 126 -9.70 14.81 5.13
CA LYS A 126 -9.34 14.49 3.75
C LYS A 126 -8.22 15.39 3.24
N CYS A 127 -8.27 16.67 3.55
CA CYS A 127 -7.20 17.59 3.21
C CYS A 127 -5.87 17.18 3.88
N LEU A 128 -5.90 16.85 5.18
CA LEU A 128 -4.69 16.38 5.88
C LEU A 128 -4.12 15.11 5.28
N ARG A 129 -4.96 14.13 4.91
CA ARG A 129 -4.51 12.94 4.17
C ARG A 129 -3.80 13.31 2.87
N ASP A 130 -4.40 14.20 2.08
CA ASP A 130 -3.87 14.58 0.77
C ASP A 130 -2.53 15.32 0.91
N ALA A 131 -2.38 16.14 1.95
CA ALA A 131 -1.11 16.75 2.33
C ALA A 131 -0.04 15.69 2.68
N GLN A 132 -0.38 14.69 3.49
CA GLN A 132 0.55 13.62 3.87
C GLN A 132 0.98 12.77 2.67
N ASN A 133 0.05 12.43 1.78
CA ASN A 133 0.36 11.68 0.55
C ASN A 133 1.26 12.47 -0.40
N SER A 134 1.08 13.79 -0.46
CA SER A 134 1.91 14.67 -1.30
C SER A 134 3.37 14.66 -0.82
N ASN A 135 3.64 14.60 0.48
CA ASN A 135 5.01 14.53 1.00
C ASN A 135 5.66 13.17 0.75
N ASN A 136 4.92 12.07 0.95
CA ASN A 136 5.44 10.74 0.64
C ASN A 136 5.81 10.59 -0.86
N SER A 137 5.18 11.39 -1.73
CA SER A 137 5.48 11.45 -3.16
C SER A 137 6.63 12.42 -3.50
N LEU A 138 6.97 13.36 -2.61
CA LEU A 138 8.11 14.27 -2.78
C LEU A 138 9.39 13.69 -2.17
N GLU A 139 9.29 12.90 -1.09
CA GLU A 139 10.41 12.11 -0.56
C GLU A 139 10.87 11.01 -1.52
N SER A 140 10.08 10.66 -2.55
CA SER A 140 10.50 9.76 -3.63
C SER A 140 11.17 10.46 -4.81
N LEU A 141 11.43 11.77 -4.72
CA LEU A 141 12.14 12.56 -5.74
C LEU A 141 13.51 12.96 -5.18
N GLU A 142 14.39 11.99 -4.98
CA GLU A 142 15.81 12.28 -4.81
C GLU A 142 16.40 12.72 -6.17
N THR A 143 16.75 14.00 -6.22
CA THR A 143 17.86 14.64 -6.96
C THR A 143 18.20 14.08 -8.35
N ALA A 144 17.56 14.61 -9.39
CA ALA A 144 18.18 14.71 -10.71
C ALA A 144 18.57 16.16 -10.97
N ALA A 145 19.87 16.45 -10.89
CA ALA A 145 20.45 17.68 -11.36
C ALA A 145 20.60 17.62 -12.89
N GLY A 146 20.09 18.65 -13.58
CA GLY A 146 20.61 19.17 -14.85
C GLY A 146 20.06 18.59 -16.16
N GLY A 147 19.55 19.49 -17.01
CA GLY A 147 19.46 19.28 -18.46
C GLY A 147 18.18 19.82 -19.09
N ASP A 148 18.19 21.12 -19.45
CA ASP A 148 17.22 21.72 -20.35
C ASP A 148 17.34 21.13 -21.76
N ASP A 149 16.22 20.93 -22.45
CA ASP A 149 15.93 21.61 -23.72
C ASP A 149 14.59 21.15 -24.33
N ALA A 150 13.80 22.14 -24.71
CA ALA A 150 12.53 21.99 -25.40
C ALA A 150 12.76 21.77 -26.90
N ASN A 151 12.14 20.74 -27.50
CA ASN A 151 11.64 20.88 -28.87
C ASN A 151 10.48 19.94 -29.20
N ASN A 152 9.63 20.44 -30.10
CA ASN A 152 8.30 19.98 -30.45
C ASN A 152 8.36 19.07 -31.70
N GLN A 153 8.12 17.77 -31.58
CA GLN A 153 7.82 16.82 -32.69
C GLN A 153 7.16 15.54 -32.10
N PRO A 154 6.49 14.69 -32.91
CA PRO A 154 5.20 14.07 -32.59
C PRO A 154 5.31 13.07 -31.43
N ARG A 155 4.25 12.91 -30.62
CA ARG A 155 4.21 12.05 -29.41
C ARG A 155 5.03 10.77 -29.59
N ALA A 156 6.24 10.79 -29.03
CA ALA A 156 7.15 9.66 -29.04
C ALA A 156 6.43 8.47 -28.40
N ARG A 157 6.49 7.32 -29.07
CA ARG A 157 6.03 6.05 -28.52
C ARG A 157 6.75 5.83 -27.18
N PRO A 158 6.04 5.41 -26.11
CA PRO A 158 6.67 5.27 -24.81
C PRO A 158 7.77 4.22 -24.89
N VAL A 159 8.94 4.60 -24.36
CA VAL A 159 10.14 3.78 -24.25
C VAL A 159 9.79 2.46 -23.55
N ALA A 160 10.19 1.35 -24.17
CA ALA A 160 9.88 0.01 -23.71
C ALA A 160 10.36 -0.20 -22.26
N GLY A 161 9.47 -0.70 -21.40
CA GLY A 161 9.86 -1.38 -20.17
C GLY A 161 9.06 -1.05 -18.92
N LYS A 162 8.55 0.18 -18.74
CA LYS A 162 7.81 0.56 -17.52
C LYS A 162 6.69 1.56 -17.82
N CYS A 163 5.44 1.11 -17.66
CA CYS A 163 4.28 2.00 -17.67
C CYS A 163 4.07 2.64 -16.29
N ASP A 164 3.51 3.84 -16.28
CA ASP A 164 3.07 4.50 -15.06
C ASP A 164 2.08 3.65 -14.25
N PRO A 165 2.03 3.82 -12.92
CA PRO A 165 1.11 3.09 -12.08
C PRO A 165 -0.35 3.42 -12.44
N LEU A 166 -1.20 2.40 -12.45
CA LEU A 166 -2.64 2.60 -12.66
C LEU A 166 -3.20 3.53 -11.58
N PRO A 167 -3.96 4.56 -11.96
CA PRO A 167 -4.53 5.50 -11.00
C PRO A 167 -5.48 4.79 -10.00
N GLN A 168 -5.72 5.42 -8.85
CA GLN A 168 -6.51 4.85 -7.76
C GLN A 168 -7.94 5.44 -7.62
N ALA A 169 -8.93 4.55 -7.56
CA ALA A 169 -10.37 4.75 -7.39
C ALA A 169 -10.96 3.43 -6.88
N ASP A 170 -11.97 3.50 -6.05
CA ASP A 170 -12.38 2.34 -5.23
C ASP A 170 -13.10 1.23 -6.01
N TRP A 171 -13.49 1.48 -7.27
CA TRP A 171 -14.33 0.59 -8.07
C TRP A 171 -13.77 0.22 -9.45
N TRP A 172 -12.50 0.51 -9.71
CA TRP A 172 -11.77 -0.04 -10.86
C TRP A 172 -10.69 -1.04 -10.41
N SER A 173 -10.20 -1.88 -11.33
CA SER A 173 -9.06 -2.77 -11.05
C SER A 173 -7.78 -1.98 -10.86
N LYS A 174 -7.06 -2.28 -9.77
CA LYS A 174 -5.91 -1.49 -9.28
C LYS A 174 -4.54 -2.00 -9.75
N THR A 175 -4.49 -3.14 -10.45
CA THR A 175 -3.21 -3.78 -10.84
C THR A 175 -3.12 -4.02 -12.35
N PRO A 176 -1.92 -3.87 -12.94
CA PRO A 176 -1.68 -4.22 -14.35
C PRO A 176 -2.03 -5.68 -14.68
N THR A 177 -1.83 -6.60 -13.75
CA THR A 177 -2.15 -8.03 -13.92
C THR A 177 -3.65 -8.29 -14.04
N ALA A 178 -4.48 -7.65 -13.21
CA ALA A 178 -5.94 -7.76 -13.30
C ALA A 178 -6.48 -7.18 -14.62
N VAL A 179 -5.83 -6.14 -15.15
CA VAL A 179 -6.14 -5.59 -16.46
C VAL A 179 -5.80 -6.58 -17.57
N LYS A 180 -4.57 -7.12 -17.60
CA LYS A 180 -4.15 -8.14 -18.58
C LYS A 180 -5.09 -9.35 -18.58
N SER A 181 -5.45 -9.85 -17.40
CA SER A 181 -6.41 -10.96 -17.24
C SER A 181 -7.80 -10.61 -17.77
N ALA A 182 -8.30 -9.39 -17.50
CA ALA A 182 -9.59 -8.96 -18.00
C ALA A 182 -9.61 -8.84 -19.53
N VAL A 183 -8.53 -8.34 -20.14
CA VAL A 183 -8.40 -8.25 -21.60
C VAL A 183 -8.35 -9.65 -22.21
N ALA A 184 -7.53 -10.56 -21.66
CA ALA A 184 -7.46 -11.94 -22.13
C ALA A 184 -8.81 -12.68 -22.00
N LYS A 185 -9.45 -12.65 -20.83
CA LYS A 185 -10.66 -13.46 -20.55
C LYS A 185 -11.96 -12.89 -21.11
N ARG A 186 -12.09 -11.55 -21.19
CA ARG A 186 -13.37 -10.88 -21.55
C ARG A 186 -13.35 -10.19 -22.91
N TYR A 187 -12.15 -9.92 -23.43
CA TYR A 187 -11.93 -9.27 -24.71
C TYR A 187 -11.09 -10.13 -25.64
N ASN A 188 -10.79 -11.39 -25.28
CA ASN A 188 -10.01 -12.33 -26.10
C ASN A 188 -8.63 -11.79 -26.51
N GLY A 189 -8.00 -11.00 -25.65
CA GLY A 189 -6.71 -10.35 -25.95
C GLY A 189 -6.83 -9.02 -26.72
N ASP A 190 -8.04 -8.62 -27.12
CA ASP A 190 -8.30 -7.39 -27.88
C ASP A 190 -8.19 -6.14 -26.97
N TRP A 191 -6.96 -5.61 -26.91
CA TRP A 191 -6.64 -4.37 -26.19
C TRP A 191 -7.37 -3.17 -26.76
N ASP A 192 -7.50 -3.07 -28.09
CA ASP A 192 -8.19 -1.96 -28.74
C ASP A 192 -9.65 -1.87 -28.32
N LYS A 193 -10.37 -2.99 -28.30
CA LYS A 193 -11.77 -3.05 -27.85
C LYS A 193 -11.91 -2.71 -26.37
N TYR A 194 -10.98 -3.17 -25.54
CA TYR A 194 -10.96 -2.82 -24.12
C TYR A 194 -10.70 -1.33 -23.89
N ILE A 195 -9.71 -0.74 -24.56
CA ILE A 195 -9.35 0.68 -24.48
C ILE A 195 -10.45 1.55 -25.08
N LYS A 196 -11.06 1.15 -26.20
CA LYS A 196 -12.20 1.84 -26.82
C LYS A 196 -13.36 2.01 -25.86
N ARG A 197 -13.71 0.99 -25.07
CA ARG A 197 -14.73 1.09 -24.01
C ARG A 197 -14.37 2.17 -22.99
N TRP A 198 -13.11 2.25 -22.57
CA TRP A 198 -12.63 3.29 -21.65
C TRP A 198 -12.68 4.69 -22.27
N LYS A 199 -12.29 4.85 -23.54
CA LYS A 199 -12.42 6.11 -24.30
C LYS A 199 -13.88 6.57 -24.42
N THR A 200 -14.81 5.66 -24.72
CA THR A 200 -16.25 5.96 -24.74
C THR A 200 -16.76 6.38 -23.36
N HIS A 201 -16.34 5.68 -22.30
CA HIS A 201 -16.70 6.03 -20.93
C HIS A 201 -16.16 7.42 -20.55
N HIS A 202 -14.90 7.70 -20.87
CA HIS A 202 -14.26 9.01 -20.67
C HIS A 202 -15.06 10.13 -21.34
N ALA A 203 -15.37 10.00 -22.63
CA ALA A 203 -16.13 11.00 -23.38
C ALA A 203 -17.52 11.26 -22.77
N SER A 204 -18.22 10.20 -22.32
CA SER A 204 -19.52 10.33 -21.66
C SER A 204 -19.43 11.04 -20.30
N MET A 205 -18.39 10.76 -19.51
CA MET A 205 -18.16 11.38 -18.21
C MET A 205 -17.70 12.84 -18.36
N LYS A 206 -16.81 13.12 -19.32
CA LYS A 206 -16.34 14.46 -19.68
C LYS A 206 -17.51 15.34 -20.11
N ARG A 207 -18.36 14.87 -21.03
CA ARG A 207 -19.58 15.58 -21.45
C ARG A 207 -20.51 15.85 -20.27
N SER A 208 -20.64 14.93 -19.32
CA SER A 208 -21.45 15.16 -18.13
C SER A 208 -20.83 16.21 -17.21
N SER A 209 -19.50 16.23 -17.09
CA SER A 209 -18.76 17.24 -16.33
C SER A 209 -18.92 18.64 -16.91
N GLU A 210 -18.75 18.78 -18.23
CA GLU A 210 -18.86 20.06 -18.96
C GLU A 210 -20.28 20.64 -18.91
N ASN A 211 -21.30 19.76 -18.99
CA ASN A 211 -22.71 20.18 -18.91
C ASN A 211 -23.25 20.26 -17.47
N GLY A 212 -22.39 20.14 -16.45
CA GLY A 212 -22.81 20.20 -15.04
C GLY A 212 -23.75 19.07 -14.58
N ARG A 213 -23.84 17.96 -15.33
CA ARG A 213 -24.75 16.84 -15.04
C ARG A 213 -24.10 15.83 -14.10
N ALA A 214 -24.82 15.50 -13.02
CA ALA A 214 -24.41 14.49 -12.06
C ALA A 214 -24.33 13.08 -12.67
N ARG A 215 -23.36 12.27 -12.21
CA ARG A 215 -23.23 10.86 -12.63
C ARG A 215 -23.27 9.92 -11.44
N VAL A 216 -24.13 8.91 -11.52
CA VAL A 216 -24.32 7.93 -10.43
C VAL A 216 -23.53 6.66 -10.74
N VAL A 217 -22.61 6.32 -9.85
CA VAL A 217 -21.90 5.03 -9.83
C VAL A 217 -22.76 4.05 -9.03
N LYS A 218 -23.71 3.41 -9.73
CA LYS A 218 -24.73 2.53 -9.11
C LYS A 218 -24.13 1.46 -8.20
N SER A 219 -23.02 0.83 -8.62
CA SER A 219 -22.34 -0.23 -7.87
C SER A 219 -21.76 0.20 -6.52
N ARG A 220 -21.64 1.51 -6.26
CA ARG A 220 -21.10 2.06 -5.01
C ARG A 220 -22.05 3.03 -4.33
N GLY A 221 -23.21 3.31 -4.92
CA GLY A 221 -24.13 4.33 -4.41
C GLY A 221 -23.51 5.73 -4.36
N ILE A 222 -22.49 6.00 -5.18
CA ILE A 222 -21.77 7.28 -5.19
C ILE A 222 -22.33 8.16 -6.30
N THR A 223 -22.56 9.43 -6.02
CA THR A 223 -22.90 10.44 -7.02
C THR A 223 -21.73 11.40 -7.21
N LEU A 224 -21.21 11.47 -8.43
CA LEU A 224 -20.13 12.37 -8.84
C LEU A 224 -20.73 13.66 -9.40
N ARG A 225 -20.29 14.82 -8.89
CA ARG A 225 -20.74 16.16 -9.31
C ARG A 225 -19.61 17.19 -9.22
N GLY A 226 -19.65 18.21 -10.07
CA GLY A 226 -18.69 19.33 -10.06
C GLY A 226 -17.24 18.84 -10.02
N LYS A 227 -16.45 19.39 -9.09
CA LYS A 227 -15.02 19.03 -8.92
C LYS A 227 -14.74 17.54 -8.69
N THR A 228 -15.66 16.80 -8.07
CA THR A 228 -15.48 15.34 -7.87
C THR A 228 -15.65 14.56 -9.17
N LEU A 229 -16.51 15.03 -10.08
CA LEU A 229 -16.67 14.46 -11.41
C LEU A 229 -15.47 14.82 -12.30
N GLU A 230 -15.02 16.09 -12.26
CA GLU A 230 -13.83 16.57 -12.98
C GLU A 230 -12.57 15.78 -12.59
N SER A 231 -12.32 15.61 -11.28
CA SER A 231 -11.22 14.79 -10.77
C SER A 231 -11.32 13.32 -11.22
N HIS A 232 -12.54 12.78 -11.27
CA HIS A 232 -12.76 11.42 -11.75
C HIS A 232 -12.52 11.29 -13.27
N VAL A 233 -12.87 12.31 -14.06
CA VAL A 233 -12.59 12.35 -15.51
C VAL A 233 -11.08 12.31 -15.75
N GLY A 234 -10.29 13.15 -15.07
CA GLY A 234 -8.82 13.12 -15.20
C GLY A 234 -8.18 11.80 -14.77
N LYS A 235 -8.79 11.11 -13.79
CA LYS A 235 -8.40 9.74 -13.40
C LYS A 235 -8.65 8.72 -14.51
N ILE A 236 -9.76 8.85 -15.24
CA ILE A 236 -10.06 7.97 -16.38
C ILE A 236 -9.08 8.24 -17.53
N GLU A 237 -8.74 9.50 -17.79
CA GLU A 237 -7.77 9.91 -18.80
C GLU A 237 -6.39 9.29 -18.55
N LYS A 238 -5.82 9.48 -17.34
CA LYS A 238 -4.56 8.83 -16.93
C LYS A 238 -4.59 7.31 -17.05
N ARG A 239 -5.74 6.70 -16.79
CA ARG A 239 -5.87 5.25 -16.97
C ARG A 239 -5.74 4.86 -18.43
N ILE A 240 -6.36 5.60 -19.35
CA ILE A 240 -6.28 5.31 -20.79
C ILE A 240 -4.81 5.38 -21.24
N GLU A 241 -4.05 6.38 -20.80
CA GLU A 241 -2.62 6.53 -21.11
C GLU A 241 -1.82 5.29 -20.66
N VAL A 242 -2.01 4.85 -19.40
CA VAL A 242 -1.36 3.64 -18.88
C VAL A 242 -1.78 2.39 -19.68
N LEU A 243 -3.06 2.28 -20.06
CA LEU A 243 -3.54 1.14 -20.85
C LEU A 243 -2.93 1.09 -22.25
N GLU A 244 -2.75 2.24 -22.90
CA GLU A 244 -2.10 2.34 -24.22
C GLU A 244 -0.61 1.93 -24.11
N CYS A 245 0.09 2.36 -23.05
CA CYS A 245 1.44 1.86 -22.77
C CYS A 245 1.46 0.33 -22.55
N MET A 246 0.49 -0.20 -21.80
CA MET A 246 0.40 -1.64 -21.53
C MET A 246 0.10 -2.46 -22.79
N GLN A 247 -0.71 -1.93 -23.71
CA GLN A 247 -0.96 -2.51 -25.02
C GLN A 247 0.34 -2.59 -25.83
N ALA A 248 1.09 -1.49 -25.93
CA ALA A 248 2.36 -1.47 -26.65
C ALA A 248 3.35 -2.52 -26.11
N ASN A 249 3.41 -2.70 -24.79
CA ASN A 249 4.22 -3.76 -24.16
C ASN A 249 3.71 -5.18 -24.45
N ALA A 250 2.39 -5.37 -24.63
CA ALA A 250 1.82 -6.66 -24.96
C ALA A 250 2.11 -7.03 -26.43
N GLU A 251 2.07 -6.05 -27.33
CA GLU A 251 2.40 -6.23 -28.74
C GLU A 251 3.90 -6.50 -28.95
N ALA A 252 4.76 -5.80 -28.21
CA ALA A 252 6.21 -6.02 -28.24
C ALA A 252 6.65 -7.38 -27.66
N GLY A 253 5.84 -7.99 -26.78
CA GLY A 253 6.10 -9.32 -26.21
C GLY A 253 5.66 -10.50 -27.09
N ASN A 254 4.99 -10.23 -28.23
CA ASN A 254 4.40 -11.26 -29.09
C ASN A 254 5.24 -11.57 -30.35
N THR A 255 6.49 -11.09 -30.41
CA THR A 255 7.46 -11.36 -31.48
C THR A 255 8.48 -12.45 -31.14
N GLY A 256 8.27 -13.22 -30.06
CA GLY A 256 9.01 -14.45 -29.77
C GLY A 256 8.31 -15.65 -30.40
N ASP A 257 8.72 -15.99 -31.63
CA ASP A 257 8.29 -17.16 -32.38
C ASP A 257 8.59 -18.48 -31.64
N GLY A 258 7.80 -19.51 -31.96
CA GLY A 258 7.70 -20.77 -31.25
C GLY A 258 8.86 -21.74 -31.42
N SER A 259 8.64 -22.93 -30.83
CA SER A 259 9.52 -24.11 -30.75
C SER A 259 10.68 -24.03 -29.75
N GLY A 260 10.72 -24.99 -28.84
CA GLY A 260 11.76 -25.13 -27.83
C GLY A 260 11.44 -26.29 -26.90
N GLU A 261 11.71 -27.49 -27.38
CA GLU A 261 11.73 -28.73 -26.61
C GLU A 261 12.56 -28.59 -25.33
N ALA A 262 12.18 -29.38 -24.32
CA ALA A 262 12.88 -29.48 -23.07
C ALA A 262 14.36 -29.86 -23.28
N SER A 263 15.26 -29.06 -22.72
CA SER A 263 16.60 -29.51 -22.37
C SER A 263 16.92 -29.02 -20.96
N LEU A 264 17.00 -30.00 -20.05
CA LEU A 264 17.51 -29.87 -18.69
C LEU A 264 19.03 -29.87 -18.75
N GLU A 265 19.68 -28.76 -18.41
CA GLU A 265 20.94 -28.81 -17.67
C GLU A 265 21.02 -27.66 -16.66
N THR A 266 21.25 -28.05 -15.41
CA THR A 266 21.50 -27.16 -14.27
C THR A 266 23.00 -27.05 -14.08
N ALA A 267 23.52 -25.82 -14.11
CA ALA A 267 24.80 -25.49 -13.51
C ALA A 267 24.74 -24.09 -12.86
N SER A 268 25.11 -24.08 -11.58
CA SER A 268 25.64 -22.96 -10.81
C SER A 268 24.77 -21.70 -10.58
N GLY A 269 24.34 -21.54 -9.33
CA GLY A 269 24.31 -20.23 -8.64
C GLY A 269 23.08 -19.35 -8.81
N ALA A 270 22.18 -19.62 -9.75
CA ALA A 270 20.94 -18.84 -9.86
C ALA A 270 19.83 -19.45 -9.00
N PRO A 271 19.09 -18.65 -8.20
CA PRO A 271 17.96 -19.16 -7.45
C PRO A 271 16.93 -19.74 -8.40
N THR A 272 16.58 -21.01 -8.23
CA THR A 272 15.48 -21.61 -8.99
C THR A 272 14.19 -20.95 -8.51
N ARG A 273 13.60 -20.14 -9.38
CA ARG A 273 12.34 -19.44 -9.14
C ARG A 273 11.23 -20.12 -9.92
N ALA A 274 10.25 -20.66 -9.19
CA ALA A 274 9.03 -21.19 -9.77
C ALA A 274 7.87 -20.27 -9.43
N VAL A 275 7.06 -19.96 -10.44
CA VAL A 275 5.79 -19.27 -10.27
C VAL A 275 4.68 -20.29 -10.46
N ILE A 276 3.88 -20.49 -9.41
CA ILE A 276 2.69 -21.33 -9.45
C ILE A 276 1.49 -20.41 -9.54
N SER A 277 0.90 -20.35 -10.73
CA SER A 277 -0.29 -19.55 -11.00
C SER A 277 -1.50 -20.47 -11.22
N GLY A 278 -2.58 -20.25 -10.47
CA GLY A 278 -3.87 -20.88 -10.65
C GLY A 278 -5.01 -19.93 -10.28
N ASP A 279 -6.24 -20.22 -10.72
CA ASP A 279 -7.41 -19.33 -10.57
C ASP A 279 -7.71 -18.90 -9.12
N GLN A 280 -7.18 -19.60 -8.11
CA GLN A 280 -7.40 -19.34 -6.68
C GLN A 280 -6.13 -19.18 -5.84
N MET A 281 -4.94 -19.24 -6.45
CA MET A 281 -3.66 -19.12 -5.74
C MET A 281 -2.54 -18.78 -6.72
N GLU A 282 -1.80 -17.72 -6.42
CA GLU A 282 -0.59 -17.36 -7.15
C GLU A 282 0.54 -17.18 -6.15
N ILE A 283 1.50 -18.10 -6.18
CA ILE A 283 2.67 -18.07 -5.32
C ILE A 283 3.93 -18.13 -6.15
N GLU A 284 4.95 -17.51 -5.61
CA GLU A 284 6.30 -17.57 -6.14
C GLU A 284 7.19 -18.20 -5.09
N VAL A 285 7.98 -19.18 -5.52
CA VAL A 285 8.88 -19.94 -4.67
C VAL A 285 10.28 -19.81 -5.22
N GLU A 286 11.17 -19.20 -4.46
CA GLU A 286 12.58 -19.08 -4.77
C GLU A 286 13.38 -19.99 -3.85
N ALA A 287 14.24 -20.82 -4.43
CA ALA A 287 15.21 -21.63 -3.70
C ALA A 287 16.57 -20.91 -3.65
N GLU A 288 17.17 -20.82 -2.48
CA GLU A 288 18.46 -20.17 -2.26
C GLU A 288 19.38 -21.09 -1.43
N CYS A 289 20.66 -21.14 -1.81
CA CYS A 289 21.73 -21.76 -1.02
C CYS A 289 22.65 -20.68 -0.48
N SER A 290 22.81 -20.61 0.84
CA SER A 290 23.73 -19.68 1.49
C SER A 290 24.58 -20.43 2.51
N GLY A 291 25.90 -20.47 2.29
CA GLY A 291 26.86 -21.16 3.17
C GLY A 291 26.51 -22.63 3.43
N GLY A 292 26.19 -23.38 2.37
CA GLY A 292 25.78 -24.80 2.43
C GLY A 292 24.36 -25.05 2.99
N GLN A 293 23.64 -24.00 3.40
CA GLN A 293 22.30 -24.11 3.97
C GLN A 293 21.22 -23.74 2.95
N ALA A 294 20.20 -24.58 2.84
CA ALA A 294 19.05 -24.33 1.96
C ALA A 294 18.05 -23.39 2.64
N SER A 295 17.50 -22.47 1.86
CA SER A 295 16.35 -21.69 2.24
C SER A 295 15.38 -21.51 1.09
N PHE A 296 14.09 -21.41 1.42
CA PHE A 296 13.03 -21.19 0.45
C PHE A 296 12.29 -19.92 0.79
N LYS A 297 12.18 -19.02 -0.17
CA LYS A 297 11.41 -17.80 -0.06
C LYS A 297 10.11 -17.96 -0.80
N LEU A 298 9.03 -18.00 -0.02
CA LEU A 298 7.67 -18.14 -0.50
C LEU A 298 7.00 -16.77 -0.49
N THR A 299 6.54 -16.31 -1.64
CA THR A 299 5.79 -15.06 -1.79
C THR A 299 4.39 -15.36 -2.27
N ASN A 300 3.37 -14.88 -1.55
CA ASN A 300 2.00 -14.92 -2.05
C ASN A 300 1.75 -13.70 -2.92
N VAL A 301 1.84 -13.89 -4.24
CA VAL A 301 1.69 -12.82 -5.23
C VAL A 301 0.20 -12.53 -5.49
N GLY A 302 -0.67 -13.51 -5.22
CA GLY A 302 -2.13 -13.38 -5.31
C GLY A 302 -2.80 -12.78 -4.06
N ASP A 303 -4.12 -12.95 -3.99
CA ASP A 303 -4.93 -12.50 -2.86
C ASP A 303 -4.60 -13.25 -1.56
N ARG A 304 -5.12 -12.72 -0.44
CA ARG A 304 -5.04 -13.43 0.84
C ARG A 304 -5.65 -14.82 0.70
N TRP A 305 -4.89 -15.84 1.09
CA TRP A 305 -5.36 -17.23 1.09
C TRP A 305 -6.68 -17.37 1.85
N PRO A 306 -7.68 -18.08 1.35
CA PRO A 306 -8.98 -18.22 2.00
C PRO A 306 -8.92 -19.12 3.25
N ARG A 307 -8.07 -20.15 3.25
CA ARG A 307 -7.90 -21.10 4.37
C ARG A 307 -6.40 -21.30 4.70
N LEU A 308 -6.08 -22.27 5.57
CA LEU A 308 -4.71 -22.64 5.93
C LEU A 308 -4.10 -23.56 4.86
N GLY A 309 -2.91 -23.22 4.37
CA GLY A 309 -2.11 -24.06 3.49
C GLY A 309 -1.02 -24.76 4.28
N GLU A 310 -0.60 -25.94 3.82
CA GLU A 310 0.53 -26.66 4.40
C GLU A 310 1.77 -26.45 3.55
N ILE A 311 2.86 -26.02 4.17
CA ILE A 311 4.18 -25.97 3.57
C ILE A 311 4.93 -27.20 4.05
N ASN A 312 5.29 -28.07 3.11
CA ASN A 312 6.00 -29.30 3.38
C ASN A 312 7.35 -29.24 2.67
N ILE A 313 8.43 -29.44 3.41
CA ILE A 313 9.79 -29.51 2.84
C ILE A 313 10.30 -30.91 3.08
N HIS A 314 10.71 -31.57 2.00
CA HIS A 314 11.17 -32.95 2.01
C HIS A 314 12.62 -33.03 1.57
N ARG A 315 13.28 -34.12 1.95
CA ARG A 315 14.47 -34.59 1.26
C ARG A 315 14.10 -35.05 -0.15
N ILE A 316 14.98 -34.86 -1.11
CA ILE A 316 14.74 -35.29 -2.50
C ILE A 316 15.03 -36.78 -2.67
N ASP A 317 16.07 -37.29 -2.01
CA ASP A 317 16.53 -38.68 -2.11
C ASP A 317 15.52 -39.72 -1.59
N THR A 318 15.00 -39.48 -0.38
CA THR A 318 14.19 -40.42 0.40
C THR A 318 12.74 -39.98 0.50
N LYS A 319 12.40 -38.78 0.01
CA LYS A 319 11.11 -38.10 0.21
C LYS A 319 10.74 -37.89 1.69
N GLY A 320 11.70 -38.05 2.61
CA GLY A 320 11.48 -37.86 4.04
C GLY A 320 11.13 -36.41 4.38
N LEU A 321 10.06 -36.21 5.16
CA LEU A 321 9.58 -34.89 5.57
C LEU A 321 10.51 -34.24 6.61
N LEU A 322 11.05 -33.06 6.31
CA LEU A 322 11.95 -32.31 7.20
C LEU A 322 11.23 -31.21 7.97
N VAL A 323 10.31 -30.51 7.30
CA VAL A 323 9.54 -29.37 7.83
C VAL A 323 8.10 -29.48 7.37
N LYS A 324 7.17 -29.34 8.32
CA LYS A 324 5.74 -29.16 8.05
C LYS A 324 5.23 -27.93 8.79
N ARG A 325 4.64 -26.99 8.07
CA ARG A 325 4.07 -25.76 8.66
C ARG A 325 2.70 -25.46 8.06
N ARG A 326 1.72 -25.19 8.91
CA ARG A 326 0.38 -24.76 8.49
C ARG A 326 0.25 -23.27 8.70
N LEU A 327 -0.06 -22.52 7.65
CA LEU A 327 -0.14 -21.06 7.73
C LEU A 327 -1.11 -20.49 6.70
N ARG A 328 -1.43 -19.21 6.87
CA ARG A 328 -2.26 -18.44 5.94
C ARG A 328 -1.53 -17.17 5.54
N MET A 329 -1.25 -17.00 4.25
CA MET A 329 -0.58 -15.81 3.74
C MET A 329 -1.59 -14.73 3.35
N ARG A 330 -1.27 -13.48 3.67
CA ARG A 330 -1.93 -12.28 3.12
C ARG A 330 -1.40 -12.04 1.70
N GLY A 331 -2.12 -11.25 0.92
CA GLY A 331 -1.61 -10.84 -0.39
C GLY A 331 -0.31 -10.04 -0.26
N SER A 332 0.61 -10.28 -1.16
CA SER A 332 1.97 -9.72 -1.18
C SER A 332 2.79 -10.02 0.09
N GLN A 333 2.38 -11.01 0.89
CA GLN A 333 3.16 -11.45 2.04
C GLN A 333 4.26 -12.39 1.56
N GLN A 334 5.44 -12.25 2.15
CA GLN A 334 6.58 -13.12 1.91
C GLN A 334 7.02 -13.80 3.21
N MET A 335 7.48 -15.05 3.11
CA MET A 335 8.04 -15.81 4.21
C MET A 335 9.24 -16.62 3.74
N THR A 336 10.26 -16.73 4.60
CA THR A 336 11.45 -17.53 4.33
C THR A 336 11.49 -18.74 5.26
N PHE A 337 11.73 -19.91 4.68
CA PHE A 337 11.90 -21.18 5.38
C PHE A 337 13.37 -21.59 5.28
N ARG A 338 14.11 -21.47 6.38
CA ARG A 338 15.50 -21.92 6.47
C ARG A 338 15.55 -23.34 7.00
N ILE A 339 16.35 -24.20 6.38
CA ILE A 339 16.52 -25.60 6.82
C ILE A 339 17.64 -25.66 7.85
N PRO A 340 17.40 -26.13 9.08
CA PRO A 340 18.47 -26.27 10.08
C PRO A 340 19.63 -27.13 9.56
N ARG A 341 20.89 -26.72 9.80
CA ARG A 341 22.09 -27.41 9.27
C ARG A 341 22.14 -28.89 9.65
N ASN A 342 21.80 -29.24 10.90
CA ASN A 342 21.72 -30.63 11.37
C ASN A 342 20.68 -31.47 10.61
N LYS A 343 19.64 -30.85 10.05
CA LYS A 343 18.62 -31.51 9.23
C LYS A 343 18.99 -31.56 7.73
N GLN A 344 20.12 -30.99 7.35
CA GLN A 344 20.62 -30.96 5.97
C GLN A 344 21.96 -31.72 5.80
N GLN A 345 22.62 -32.06 6.90
CA GLN A 345 23.82 -32.92 6.90
C GLN A 345 23.54 -34.27 6.22
N GLY A 346 24.36 -34.62 5.22
CA GLY A 346 24.26 -35.87 4.49
C GLY A 346 23.10 -35.97 3.49
N ILE A 347 22.52 -34.83 3.07
CA ILE A 347 21.38 -34.78 2.15
C ILE A 347 21.77 -34.05 0.88
N ALA A 348 21.61 -34.70 -0.27
CA ALA A 348 22.00 -34.15 -1.58
C ALA A 348 21.14 -32.96 -2.03
N GLY A 349 19.90 -32.86 -1.53
CA GLY A 349 19.02 -31.75 -1.83
C GLY A 349 17.68 -31.82 -1.11
N VAL A 350 17.02 -30.67 -1.01
CA VAL A 350 15.71 -30.50 -0.37
C VAL A 350 14.74 -29.85 -1.32
N GLY A 351 13.47 -30.24 -1.25
CA GLY A 351 12.40 -29.72 -2.09
C GLY A 351 11.21 -29.24 -1.28
N ILE A 352 10.67 -28.08 -1.63
CA ILE A 352 9.48 -27.50 -1.01
C ILE A 352 8.23 -27.83 -1.83
N PHE A 353 7.13 -28.13 -1.14
CA PHE A 353 5.81 -28.31 -1.73
C PHE A 353 4.78 -27.56 -0.89
N VAL A 354 4.02 -26.68 -1.55
CA VAL A 354 2.91 -25.93 -0.99
C VAL A 354 1.61 -26.65 -1.31
N SER A 355 0.98 -27.17 -0.26
CA SER A 355 -0.27 -27.92 -0.29
C SER A 355 -1.43 -27.10 0.32
N PRO A 356 -2.09 -26.24 -0.47
CA PRO A 356 -3.24 -25.47 -0.02
C PRO A 356 -4.50 -26.36 0.14
N SER A 357 -5.19 -26.26 1.27
CA SER A 357 -6.40 -27.07 1.54
C SER A 357 -7.63 -26.70 0.69
N TRP A 358 -7.61 -25.59 -0.03
CA TRP A 358 -8.69 -25.11 -0.90
C TRP A 358 -8.37 -25.23 -2.38
N PHE A 359 -7.14 -25.58 -2.73
CA PHE A 359 -6.69 -25.74 -4.10
C PHE A 359 -5.97 -27.09 -4.23
N PRO A 360 -6.74 -28.20 -4.29
CA PRO A 360 -6.15 -29.53 -4.39
C PRO A 360 -5.26 -29.62 -5.63
N ARG A 361 -4.02 -30.06 -5.46
CA ARG A 361 -3.06 -30.23 -6.55
C ARG A 361 -2.25 -31.50 -6.35
N LYS A 362 -1.78 -32.08 -7.46
CA LYS A 362 -0.85 -33.21 -7.43
C LYS A 362 0.45 -32.78 -6.75
N PHE A 363 1.07 -33.72 -6.04
CA PHE A 363 2.36 -33.50 -5.41
C PHE A 363 3.43 -33.28 -6.49
N GLU A 364 4.10 -32.14 -6.41
CA GLU A 364 5.25 -31.76 -7.23
C GLU A 364 6.08 -30.78 -6.42
N TYR A 365 7.40 -30.84 -6.52
CA TYR A 365 8.24 -29.86 -5.84
C TYR A 365 8.10 -28.50 -6.51
N ASP A 366 7.68 -27.50 -5.74
CA ASP A 366 7.56 -26.13 -6.22
C ASP A 366 8.94 -25.50 -6.41
N ALA A 367 9.93 -25.88 -5.60
CA ALA A 367 11.31 -25.52 -5.82
C ALA A 367 12.24 -26.55 -5.17
N VAL A 368 13.46 -26.65 -5.69
CA VAL A 368 14.50 -27.57 -5.24
C VAL A 368 15.77 -26.78 -4.95
N ALA A 369 16.40 -27.08 -3.81
CA ALA A 369 17.71 -26.54 -3.44
C ALA A 369 18.71 -27.69 -3.24
N ASN A 370 19.73 -27.73 -4.09
CA ASN A 370 20.85 -28.66 -4.00
C ASN A 370 22.07 -27.91 -3.47
N CYS A 371 22.14 -27.73 -2.15
CA CYS A 371 23.27 -27.04 -1.54
C CYS A 371 24.33 -28.08 -1.18
N VAL A 372 25.36 -28.20 -2.01
CA VAL A 372 26.56 -28.97 -1.68
C VAL A 372 27.27 -28.21 -0.56
N GLY A 373 27.49 -28.86 0.58
CA GLY A 373 28.34 -28.29 1.62
C GLY A 373 29.79 -28.36 1.14
N GLU A 374 30.48 -27.22 1.10
CA GLU A 374 31.95 -27.22 1.13
C GLU A 374 32.46 -27.68 2.49
#